data_AF-A0A3C1B8U9-F1
#
_entry.id   AF-A0A3C1B8U9-F1
#
_cell.length_a   1.000
_cell.length_b   1.000
_cell.length_c   1.000
_cell.angle_alpha   90.00
_cell.angle_beta   90.00
_cell.angle_gamma   90.00
#
_symmetry.space_group_name_H-M   'P 1'
#
loop_
_entity.id
_entity.type
_entity.pdbx_description
1 polymer ?
#
loop_
_entity_poly.entity_id
_entity_poly.type
_entity_poly.pdbx_seq_one_letter_code
_entity_poly.pdbx_strand_id
1 'polypeptide(L)'
;VIDLMKDLVDEFHMGIIFITHDLGVVAQTCDRVNVMYLGRLIEEGPVREVIRNPKHPYTQGLIAALPKLDNLDQSLTAVPGDIPSPLERPSGCVFNTRCSQIVG
;
A
#
# COMPACT_ATOMS: atom_id res chain seq x y z
N VAL A 1 13.85 15.04 6.95
CA VAL A 1 12.46 15.53 7.17
C VAL A 1 11.62 14.49 7.90
N ILE A 2 11.61 13.23 7.45
CA ILE A 2 10.90 12.14 8.14
C ILE A 2 11.38 11.95 9.58
N ASP A 3 12.70 11.95 9.81
CA ASP A 3 13.25 11.76 11.16
C ASP A 3 12.81 12.89 12.10
N LEU A 4 12.82 14.13 11.61
CA LEU A 4 12.26 15.26 12.36
C LEU A 4 10.77 15.07 12.71
N MET A 5 9.95 14.50 11.82
CA MET A 5 8.55 14.23 12.15
C MET A 5 8.41 13.19 13.27
N LYS A 6 9.30 12.18 13.32
CA LYS A 6 9.33 11.20 14.41
C LYS A 6 9.73 11.86 15.73
N ASP A 7 10.76 12.70 15.70
CA ASP A 7 11.21 13.44 16.87
C ASP A 7 10.08 14.32 17.44
N LEU A 8 9.29 14.97 16.57
CA LEU A 8 8.13 15.76 16.98
C LEU A 8 7.00 14.91 17.58
N VAL A 9 6.75 13.72 17.05
CA VAL A 9 5.78 12.76 17.63
C VAL A 9 6.17 12.39 19.05
N ASP A 10 7.46 12.10 19.26
CA ASP A 10 7.99 11.71 20.56
C ASP A 10 8.02 12.87 21.56
N GLU A 11 8.43 14.06 21.11
CA GLU A 11 8.53 15.28 21.94
C GLU A 11 7.15 15.80 22.38
N PHE A 12 6.17 15.83 21.47
CA PHE A 12 4.85 16.41 21.74
C PHE A 12 3.78 15.37 22.09
N HIS A 13 4.12 14.08 22.12
CA HIS A 13 3.20 12.97 22.37
C HIS A 13 1.95 13.01 21.48
N MET A 14 2.16 13.22 20.18
CA MET A 14 1.08 13.41 19.21
C MET A 14 1.02 12.28 18.17
N GLY A 15 -0.13 12.14 17.51
CA GLY A 15 -0.26 11.25 16.35
C GLY A 15 -0.03 11.99 15.03
N ILE A 16 0.57 11.32 14.05
CA ILE A 16 0.69 11.81 12.67
C ILE A 16 0.02 10.83 11.70
N ILE A 17 -0.76 11.37 10.76
CA ILE A 17 -1.24 10.63 9.60
C ILE A 17 -0.35 10.99 8.41
N PHE A 18 0.36 10.00 7.89
CA PHE A 18 1.20 10.16 6.71
C PHE A 18 0.50 9.59 5.46
N ILE A 19 0.43 10.39 4.40
CA ILE A 19 -0.16 9.99 3.11
C ILE A 19 0.96 9.94 2.08
N THR A 20 1.27 8.73 1.60
CA THR A 20 2.31 8.50 0.59
C THR A 20 1.95 7.32 -0.31
N HIS A 21 2.59 7.24 -1.47
CA HIS A 21 2.56 6.10 -2.37
C HIS A 21 3.77 5.16 -2.16
N ASP A 22 4.74 5.57 -1.34
CA ASP A 22 5.97 4.82 -1.08
C ASP A 22 5.81 3.91 0.14
N LEU A 23 5.68 2.60 -0.10
CA LEU A 23 5.59 1.60 0.96
C LEU A 23 6.89 1.45 1.75
N GLY A 24 8.05 1.77 1.16
CA GLY A 24 9.33 1.75 1.85
C GLY A 24 9.40 2.80 2.95
N VAL A 25 8.87 4.00 2.68
CA VAL A 25 8.72 5.04 3.71
C VAL A 25 7.76 4.56 4.80
N VAL A 26 6.58 4.05 4.45
CA VAL A 26 5.61 3.52 5.43
C VAL A 26 6.23 2.44 6.31
N ALA A 27 7.01 1.52 5.71
CA ALA A 27 7.69 0.43 6.42
C ALA A 27 8.66 0.93 7.50
N GLN A 28 9.27 2.10 7.28
CA GLN A 28 10.28 2.67 8.16
C GLN A 28 9.71 3.64 9.20
N THR A 29 8.50 4.16 9.01
CA THR A 29 8.04 5.34 9.75
C THR A 29 6.69 5.19 10.44
N CYS A 30 5.82 4.30 9.97
CA CYS A 30 4.46 4.19 10.50
C CYS A 30 4.27 2.93 11.35
N ASP A 31 3.39 3.00 12.34
CA ASP A 31 2.98 1.83 13.14
C ASP A 31 1.87 1.02 12.45
N ARG A 32 0.94 1.73 11.82
CA ARG A 32 -0.22 1.17 11.08
C ARG A 32 -0.28 1.73 9.66
N VAL A 33 -0.85 0.95 8.74
CA VAL A 33 -1.06 1.35 7.35
C VAL A 33 -2.50 1.10 6.92
N ASN A 34 -2.98 1.99 6.06
CA ASN A 34 -4.24 1.89 5.35
C ASN A 34 -3.95 1.92 3.85
N VAL A 35 -4.24 0.82 3.15
CA VAL A 35 -4.08 0.71 1.70
C VAL A 35 -5.39 1.11 1.04
N MET A 36 -5.32 2.05 0.12
CA MET A 36 -6.48 2.60 -0.58
C MET A 36 -6.42 2.31 -2.08
N TYR A 37 -7.56 1.94 -2.67
CA TYR A 37 -7.74 1.85 -4.11
C TYR A 37 -9.08 2.48 -4.52
N LEU A 38 -9.07 3.36 -5.53
CA LEU A 38 -10.24 4.11 -6.00
C LEU A 38 -11.11 4.73 -4.87
N GLY A 39 -10.44 5.31 -3.87
CA GLY A 39 -11.11 5.97 -2.74
C GLY A 39 -11.75 5.00 -1.74
N ARG A 40 -11.41 3.72 -1.76
CA ARG A 40 -11.83 2.72 -0.77
C ARG A 40 -10.62 2.16 -0.04
N LEU A 41 -10.73 2.04 1.28
CA LEU A 41 -9.80 1.25 2.07
C LEU A 41 -10.02 -0.22 1.73
N ILE A 42 -8.96 -0.90 1.33
CA ILE A 42 -8.99 -2.30 0.89
C ILE A 42 -8.19 -3.22 1.81
N GLU A 43 -7.27 -2.64 2.59
CA GLU A 43 -6.51 -3.37 3.61
C GLU A 43 -6.03 -2.39 4.69
N GLU A 44 -6.12 -2.81 5.95
CA GLU A 44 -5.66 -2.03 7.11
C GLU A 44 -5.00 -2.99 8.11
N GLY A 45 -3.92 -2.54 8.76
CA GLY A 45 -3.34 -3.28 9.87
C GLY A 45 -2.01 -2.71 10.36
N PRO A 46 -1.34 -3.41 11.30
CA PRO A 46 0.04 -3.13 11.65
C PRO A 46 0.92 -3.17 10.39
N VAL A 47 1.81 -2.20 10.22
CA VAL A 47 2.68 -2.09 9.02
C VAL A 47 3.41 -3.39 8.72
N ARG A 48 3.97 -4.04 9.76
CA ARG A 48 4.71 -5.29 9.61
C ARG A 48 3.84 -6.44 9.10
N GLU A 49 2.57 -6.50 9.48
CA GLU A 49 1.66 -7.56 9.07
C GLU A 49 1.22 -7.36 7.62
N VAL A 50 0.78 -6.15 7.28
CA VAL A 50 0.31 -5.82 5.92
C VAL A 50 1.44 -5.95 4.89
N ILE A 51 2.68 -5.61 5.25
CA ILE A 51 3.83 -5.72 4.34
C ILE A 51 4.29 -7.17 4.18
N ARG A 52 4.35 -7.95 5.27
CA ARG A 52 4.91 -9.32 5.22
C ARG A 52 3.89 -10.39 4.81
N ASN A 53 2.62 -10.16 5.12
CA ASN A 53 1.54 -11.10 4.87
C ASN A 53 0.30 -10.38 4.30
N PRO A 54 0.45 -9.66 3.18
CA PRO A 54 -0.65 -8.92 2.56
C PRO A 54 -1.80 -9.86 2.18
N LYS A 55 -3.01 -9.51 2.61
CA LYS A 55 -4.22 -10.30 2.37
C LYS A 55 -4.90 -9.92 1.07
N HIS A 56 -4.93 -8.64 0.72
CA HIS A 56 -5.63 -8.18 -0.46
C HIS A 56 -4.75 -8.36 -1.72
N PRO A 57 -5.27 -8.89 -2.85
CA PRO A 57 -4.48 -9.11 -4.07
C PRO A 57 -3.81 -7.84 -4.62
N TYR A 58 -4.45 -6.67 -4.44
CA TYR A 58 -3.82 -5.39 -4.76
C TYR A 58 -2.57 -5.11 -3.92
N THR A 59 -2.65 -5.27 -2.59
CA THR A 59 -1.50 -5.06 -1.70
C THR A 59 -0.38 -6.06 -2.00
N GLN A 60 -0.73 -7.32 -2.30
CA GLN A 60 0.23 -8.32 -2.79
C GLN A 60 0.95 -7.83 -4.04
N GLY A 61 0.21 -7.28 -5.00
CA GLY A 61 0.76 -6.68 -6.21
C GLY A 61 1.67 -5.46 -5.94
N LEU A 62 1.29 -4.58 -5.01
CA LEU A 62 2.13 -3.44 -4.61
C LEU A 62 3.46 -3.90 -4.01
N ILE A 63 3.44 -4.88 -3.11
CA ILE A 63 4.64 -5.43 -2.49
C ILE A 63 5.52 -6.15 -3.52
N ALA A 64 4.91 -6.89 -4.46
CA ALA A 64 5.64 -7.57 -5.53
C ALA A 64 6.30 -6.59 -6.53
N ALA A 65 5.77 -5.38 -6.66
CA ALA A 65 6.32 -4.32 -7.49
C ALA A 65 7.48 -3.56 -6.83
N LEU A 66 7.80 -3.80 -5.55
CA LEU A 66 8.92 -3.16 -4.88
C LEU A 66 10.26 -3.77 -5.31
N PRO A 67 11.31 -2.95 -5.46
CA PRO A 67 12.65 -3.44 -5.75
C PRO A 67 13.16 -4.31 -4.60
N LYS A 68 13.72 -5.48 -4.93
CA LYS A 68 14.37 -6.36 -3.95
C LYS A 68 15.85 -6.03 -3.87
N LEU A 69 16.35 -5.79 -2.66
CA LEU A 69 17.77 -5.49 -2.42
C LEU A 69 18.70 -6.59 -2.96
N ASP A 70 18.27 -7.85 -2.88
CA ASP A 70 19.06 -9.01 -3.30
C ASP A 70 19.06 -9.24 -4.81
N ASN A 71 18.26 -8.49 -5.58
CA ASN A 71 18.15 -8.69 -7.02
C ASN A 71 17.72 -7.40 -7.75
N LEU A 72 18.61 -6.41 -7.76
CA LEU A 72 18.38 -5.10 -8.37
C LEU A 72 18.25 -5.16 -9.90
N ASP A 73 18.80 -6.20 -10.54
CA ASP A 73 18.75 -6.40 -12.00
C ASP A 73 17.44 -7.03 -12.49
N GLN A 74 16.55 -7.44 -11.57
CA GLN A 74 15.26 -8.05 -11.92
C GLN A 74 14.24 -6.99 -12.33
N SER A 75 13.56 -7.22 -13.46
CA SER A 75 12.48 -6.35 -13.93
C SER A 75 11.32 -6.31 -12.92
N LEU A 76 10.85 -5.09 -12.60
CA LEU A 76 9.74 -4.87 -11.69
C LEU A 76 8.44 -5.40 -12.29
N THR A 77 7.67 -6.16 -11.51
CA THR A 77 6.36 -6.65 -11.92
C THR A 77 5.28 -5.67 -11.49
N ALA A 78 4.77 -4.88 -12.42
CA ALA A 78 3.65 -3.98 -12.16
C ALA A 78 2.33 -4.74 -11.98
N VAL A 79 1.40 -4.15 -11.23
CA VAL A 79 0.02 -4.64 -11.17
C VAL A 79 -0.62 -4.52 -12.56
N PRO A 80 -1.09 -5.61 -13.18
CA PRO A 80 -1.58 -5.59 -14.55
C PRO A 80 -2.90 -4.81 -14.70
N GLY A 81 -3.20 -4.40 -15.93
CA GLY A 81 -4.43 -3.69 -16.31
C GLY A 81 -4.45 -2.20 -15.97
N ASP A 82 -5.41 -1.49 -16.57
CA ASP A 82 -5.57 -0.05 -16.41
C ASP A 82 -6.41 0.33 -15.20
N ILE A 83 -6.11 1.47 -14.59
CA ILE A 83 -6.88 2.00 -13.46
C ILE A 83 -8.21 2.56 -14.00
N PRO A 84 -9.38 2.08 -13.52
CA PRO A 84 -10.68 2.62 -13.91
C PRO A 84 -10.82 4.08 -13.52
N SER A 85 -11.70 4.81 -14.22
CA SER A 85 -12.07 6.16 -13.81
C SER A 85 -12.67 6.15 -12.39
N PRO A 86 -12.25 7.05 -11.48
CA PRO A 86 -12.87 7.19 -10.17
C PRO A 86 -14.37 7.57 -10.21
N LEU A 87 -14.85 8.09 -11.36
CA LEU A 87 -16.26 8.39 -11.63
C LEU A 87 -17.05 7.14 -12.05
N GLU A 88 -16.38 6.13 -12.61
CA GLU A 88 -16.97 4.89 -13.13
C GLU A 88 -16.46 3.70 -12.32
N ARG A 89 -16.74 3.70 -11.01
CA ARG A 89 -16.25 2.64 -10.13
C ARG A 89 -16.93 1.31 -10.43
N PRO A 90 -16.17 0.20 -10.49
CA PRO A 90 -16.76 -1.13 -10.57
C PRO A 90 -17.68 -1.42 -9.38
N SER A 91 -18.75 -2.19 -9.62
CA SER A 91 -19.64 -2.65 -8.56
C SER A 91 -18.96 -3.75 -7.71
N GLY A 92 -19.33 -3.85 -6.43
CA GLY A 92 -18.72 -4.79 -5.50
C GLY A 92 -17.30 -4.39 -5.12
N CYS A 93 -16.34 -5.31 -5.29
CA CYS A 93 -14.93 -5.01 -5.05
C CYS A 93 -14.39 -4.04 -6.11
N VAL A 94 -13.96 -2.85 -5.70
CA VAL A 94 -13.43 -1.81 -6.60
C VAL A 94 -12.19 -2.24 -7.39
N PHE A 95 -11.50 -3.29 -6.95
CA PHE A 95 -10.32 -3.85 -7.62
C PHE A 95 -10.65 -5.01 -8.57
N ASN A 96 -11.92 -5.39 -8.73
CA ASN A 96 -12.31 -6.61 -9.48
C ASN A 96 -11.80 -6.64 -10.93
N THR A 97 -11.70 -5.49 -11.62
CA THR A 97 -11.25 -5.38 -13.01
C THR A 97 -9.77 -5.72 -13.20
N ARG A 98 -8.98 -5.73 -12.13
CA ARG A 98 -7.53 -6.00 -12.14
C ARG A 98 -7.14 -7.13 -11.17
N CYS A 99 -8.13 -7.75 -10.52
CA CYS A 99 -7.90 -8.78 -9.52
C CYS A 99 -7.65 -10.13 -10.20
N SER A 100 -6.47 -10.71 -9.98
CA SER A 100 -6.14 -12.06 -10.44
C SER A 100 -6.92 -13.17 -9.72
N GLN A 101 -7.62 -12.83 -8.64
CA GLN A 101 -8.37 -13.76 -7.78
C GLN A 101 -9.89 -13.45 -7.79
N ILE A 102 -10.39 -12.77 -8.83
CA ILE A 102 -11.82 -12.49 -8.94
C ILE A 102 -12.60 -13.81 -8.92
N VAL A 103 -13.54 -13.92 -7.97
CA VAL A 103 -14.53 -15.00 -7.94
C VAL A 103 -15.80 -14.38 -8.51
N GLY A 104 -16.20 -14.88 -9.69
CA GLY A 104 -17.41 -14.42 -10.41
C GLY A 104 -18.71 -14.83 -9.73
#